data_AF-A0A925HQD6-F1
#
_entry.id   AF-A0A925HQD6-F1
#
_cell.length_a   1.000
_cell.length_b   1.000
_cell.length_c   1.000
_cell.angle_alpha   90.00
_cell.angle_beta   90.00
_cell.angle_gamma   90.00
#
_symmetry.space_group_name_H-M   'P 1'
#
loop_
_entity.id
_entity.type
_entity.pdbx_description
1 polymer ?
#
loop_
_entity_poly.entity_id
_entity_poly.type
_entity_poly.pdbx_seq_one_letter_code
_entity_poly.pdbx_strand_id
1 'polypeptide(L)'
;IDGLIHISDMSWTKRVQHPSEVVKKGDSVDVVILNIDAENKRISLGLKQAEEDPWLRIGETYPVNLVISGKVVRLADKGVVVDVGNDIEGFVPQNQINVPLQYTELDEVIWEGMTLDMTVNEVDPIHRRIVLSVHNIPGDQPPKPEPKPEGAEPEVEVAVAEEADDE
;
A
#
# COMPACT_ATOMS: atom_id res chain seq x y z
N ILE A 1 27.11 9.04 -16.08
CA ILE A 1 25.74 9.30 -16.60
C ILE A 1 24.86 9.07 -15.42
N ASP A 2 24.21 10.11 -14.94
CA ASP A 2 23.48 10.07 -13.68
C ASP A 2 21.98 10.01 -13.96
N GLY A 3 21.33 9.03 -13.33
CA GLY A 3 19.91 8.79 -13.45
C GLY A 3 19.17 9.20 -12.18
N LEU A 4 18.01 9.81 -12.32
CA LEU A 4 17.17 10.22 -11.19
C LEU A 4 15.80 9.56 -11.30
N ILE A 5 15.35 8.96 -10.21
CA ILE A 5 13.99 8.41 -10.07
C ILE A 5 13.19 9.39 -9.21
N HIS A 6 12.02 9.79 -9.69
CA HIS A 6 11.12 10.61 -8.90
C HIS A 6 10.43 9.76 -7.84
N ILE A 7 10.19 10.30 -6.63
CA ILE A 7 9.56 9.52 -5.54
C ILE A 7 8.17 9.01 -5.92
N SER A 8 7.44 9.80 -6.71
CA SER A 8 6.14 9.40 -7.28
C SER A 8 6.24 8.32 -8.35
N ASP A 9 7.43 7.93 -8.80
CA ASP A 9 7.71 6.86 -9.76
C ASP A 9 8.28 5.59 -9.10
N MET A 10 8.30 5.54 -7.75
CA MET A 10 8.83 4.39 -7.01
C MET A 10 7.82 3.29 -6.67
N SER A 11 6.52 3.58 -6.57
CA SER A 11 5.50 2.53 -6.30
C SER A 11 4.14 2.89 -6.88
N TRP A 12 3.51 1.93 -7.57
CA TRP A 12 2.22 2.12 -8.23
C TRP A 12 1.10 2.48 -7.27
N THR A 13 1.16 1.98 -6.04
CA THR A 13 0.02 1.95 -5.12
C THR A 13 0.37 2.42 -3.73
N LYS A 14 1.57 2.18 -3.24
CA LYS A 14 2.01 2.78 -1.98
C LYS A 14 2.46 4.22 -2.22
N ARG A 15 1.92 5.15 -1.43
CA ARG A 15 2.47 6.50 -1.34
C ARG A 15 3.80 6.46 -0.58
N VAL A 16 4.90 6.38 -1.32
CA VAL A 16 6.26 6.40 -0.76
C VAL A 16 6.57 7.80 -0.22
N GLN A 17 6.86 7.91 1.08
CA GLN A 17 7.35 9.16 1.67
C GLN A 17 8.88 9.20 1.73
N HIS A 18 9.51 8.04 1.94
CA HIS A 18 10.95 7.92 1.91
C HIS A 18 11.42 6.82 0.95
N PRO A 19 12.40 7.10 0.06
CA PRO A 19 12.91 6.12 -0.89
C PRO A 19 13.54 4.90 -0.19
N SER A 20 14.00 5.04 1.05
CA SER A 20 14.56 3.95 1.85
C SER A 20 13.53 2.88 2.26
N GLU A 21 12.23 3.14 2.11
CA GLU A 21 11.18 2.15 2.32
C GLU A 21 11.07 1.15 1.17
N VAL A 22 11.54 1.52 -0.01
CA VAL A 22 11.37 0.75 -1.26
C VAL A 22 12.71 0.27 -1.82
N VAL A 23 13.80 1.01 -1.63
CA VAL A 23 15.13 0.63 -2.13
C VAL A 23 16.21 0.86 -1.07
N LYS A 24 17.19 -0.04 -1.02
CA LYS A 24 18.35 0.08 -0.12
C LYS A 24 19.58 0.59 -0.88
N LYS A 25 20.51 1.24 -0.18
CA LYS A 25 21.78 1.64 -0.80
C LYS A 25 22.55 0.40 -1.24
N GLY A 26 22.96 0.34 -2.50
CA GLY A 26 23.66 -0.79 -3.11
C GLY A 26 22.76 -1.85 -3.73
N ASP A 27 21.43 -1.67 -3.68
CA ASP A 27 20.49 -2.61 -4.29
C ASP A 27 20.49 -2.48 -5.82
N SER A 28 20.39 -3.61 -6.51
CA SER A 28 20.27 -3.64 -7.97
C SER A 28 18.79 -3.65 -8.34
N VAL A 29 18.32 -2.59 -9.00
CA VAL A 29 16.91 -2.41 -9.35
C VAL A 29 16.72 -2.30 -10.87
N ASP A 30 15.68 -2.94 -11.37
CA ASP A 30 15.25 -2.79 -12.75
C ASP A 30 14.50 -1.46 -12.92
N VAL A 31 14.91 -0.68 -13.92
CA VAL A 31 14.37 0.66 -14.19
C VAL A 31 14.20 0.87 -15.68
N VAL A 32 13.16 1.60 -16.06
CA VAL A 32 12.91 2.00 -17.44
C VAL A 32 13.31 3.46 -17.64
N ILE A 33 13.92 3.76 -18.78
CA ILE A 33 14.27 5.13 -19.15
C ILE A 33 12.98 5.86 -19.59
N LEU A 34 12.58 6.88 -18.85
CA LEU A 34 11.41 7.71 -19.16
C LEU A 34 11.77 8.88 -20.07
N ASN A 35 12.91 9.51 -19.84
CA ASN A 35 13.36 10.66 -20.62
C ASN A 35 14.89 10.76 -20.60
N ILE A 36 15.48 11.21 -21.72
CA ILE A 36 16.91 11.44 -21.85
C ILE A 36 17.11 12.91 -22.22
N ASP A 37 17.71 13.66 -21.30
CA ASP A 37 18.16 15.02 -21.56
C ASP A 37 19.65 14.99 -21.90
N ALA A 38 19.93 14.99 -23.21
CA ALA A 38 21.29 14.91 -23.74
C ALA A 38 22.10 16.19 -23.53
N GLU A 39 21.43 17.35 -23.41
CA GLU A 39 22.08 18.64 -23.18
C GLU A 39 22.62 18.73 -21.74
N ASN A 40 21.85 18.24 -20.78
CA ASN A 40 22.21 18.25 -19.36
C ASN A 40 22.87 16.93 -18.89
N LYS A 41 23.03 15.92 -19.76
CA LYS A 41 23.51 14.56 -19.43
C LYS A 41 22.75 13.89 -18.29
N ARG A 42 21.44 14.15 -18.20
CA ARG A 42 20.56 13.61 -17.16
C ARG A 42 19.57 12.62 -17.77
N ILE A 43 19.31 11.53 -17.05
CA ILE A 43 18.33 10.53 -17.46
C ILE A 43 17.26 10.44 -16.37
N SER A 44 16.00 10.57 -16.76
CA SER A 44 14.87 10.29 -15.87
C SER A 44 14.55 8.80 -15.96
N LEU A 45 14.60 8.15 -14.81
CA LEU A 45 14.37 6.72 -14.65
C LEU A 45 13.04 6.49 -13.92
N GLY A 46 12.33 5.43 -14.28
CA GLY A 46 11.09 5.02 -13.63
C GLY A 46 11.21 3.58 -13.12
N LEU A 47 10.90 3.38 -11.84
CA LEU A 47 10.89 2.05 -11.22
C LEU A 47 9.57 1.32 -11.53
N LYS A 48 8.45 2.06 -11.41
CA LYS A 48 7.09 1.60 -11.76
C LYS A 48 7.00 0.85 -13.08
N GLN A 49 7.64 1.39 -14.11
CA GLN A 49 7.50 0.95 -15.48
C GLN A 49 8.31 -0.33 -15.77
N ALA A 50 9.17 -0.74 -14.82
CA ALA A 50 9.82 -2.04 -14.85
C ALA A 50 8.93 -3.17 -14.29
N GLU A 51 7.89 -2.82 -13.51
CA GLU A 51 6.89 -3.75 -13.00
C GLU A 51 5.66 -3.78 -13.92
N GLU A 52 5.06 -4.97 -14.10
CA GLU A 52 3.80 -5.09 -14.85
C GLU A 52 2.72 -4.25 -14.16
N ASP A 53 2.03 -3.36 -14.89
CA ASP A 53 0.94 -2.55 -14.31
C ASP A 53 -0.16 -3.50 -13.79
N PRO A 54 -0.38 -3.59 -12.46
CA PRO A 54 -1.35 -4.51 -11.88
C PRO A 54 -2.78 -4.16 -12.31
N TRP A 55 -3.01 -2.94 -12.80
CA TRP A 55 -4.30 -2.50 -13.34
C TRP A 55 -4.58 -3.00 -14.75
N LEU A 56 -3.57 -3.42 -15.51
CA LEU A 56 -3.74 -3.87 -16.89
C LEU A 56 -4.59 -5.13 -16.99
N ARG A 57 -4.47 -6.02 -16.00
CA ARG A 57 -5.20 -7.29 -15.90
C ARG A 57 -6.23 -7.31 -14.77
N ILE A 58 -6.55 -6.16 -14.18
CA ILE A 58 -7.39 -6.12 -12.97
C ILE A 58 -8.76 -6.76 -13.18
N GLY A 59 -9.36 -6.60 -14.36
CA GLY A 59 -10.65 -7.19 -14.69
C GLY A 59 -10.61 -8.71 -14.84
N GLU A 60 -9.44 -9.28 -15.13
CA GLU A 60 -9.21 -10.73 -15.20
C GLU A 60 -8.89 -11.29 -13.82
N THR A 61 -8.07 -10.58 -13.04
CA THR A 61 -7.65 -10.98 -11.69
C THR A 61 -8.79 -10.87 -10.68
N TYR A 62 -9.61 -9.81 -10.77
CA TYR A 62 -10.68 -9.49 -9.82
C TYR A 62 -12.02 -9.25 -10.55
N PRO A 63 -12.69 -10.31 -11.03
CA PRO A 63 -14.02 -10.16 -11.61
C PRO A 63 -15.05 -9.70 -10.57
N VAL A 64 -16.09 -8.99 -11.04
CA VAL A 64 -17.23 -8.61 -10.21
C VAL A 64 -17.91 -9.83 -9.60
N ASN A 65 -18.39 -9.72 -8.37
CA ASN A 65 -18.90 -10.78 -7.50
C ASN A 65 -17.87 -11.81 -7.02
N LEU A 66 -16.57 -11.59 -7.24
CA LEU A 66 -15.54 -12.39 -6.60
C LEU A 66 -15.44 -12.04 -5.11
N VAL A 67 -15.38 -13.06 -4.25
CA VAL A 67 -15.08 -12.91 -2.82
C VAL A 67 -13.57 -13.01 -2.65
N ILE A 68 -12.98 -11.98 -2.04
CA ILE A 68 -11.55 -11.88 -1.76
C ILE A 68 -11.33 -11.50 -0.30
N SER A 69 -10.21 -11.95 0.27
CA SER A 69 -9.80 -11.56 1.62
C SER A 69 -8.78 -10.43 1.52
N GLY A 70 -9.11 -9.26 2.07
CA GLY A 70 -8.24 -8.08 2.05
C GLY A 70 -7.83 -7.62 3.44
N LYS A 71 -6.62 -7.06 3.57
CA LYS A 71 -6.12 -6.51 4.84
C LYS A 71 -6.39 -5.02 4.92
N VAL A 72 -6.95 -4.54 6.03
CA VAL A 72 -7.19 -3.11 6.24
C VAL A 72 -5.86 -2.38 6.31
N VAL A 73 -5.66 -1.43 5.39
CA VAL A 73 -4.48 -0.57 5.37
C VAL A 73 -4.71 0.61 6.29
N ARG A 74 -5.86 1.28 6.13
CA ARG A 74 -6.23 2.48 6.88
C ARG A 74 -7.73 2.73 6.86
N LEU A 75 -8.19 3.48 7.84
CA LEU A 75 -9.54 4.01 7.93
C LEU A 75 -9.60 5.38 7.23
N ALA A 76 -10.68 5.67 6.52
CA ALA A 76 -10.90 6.94 5.83
C ALA A 76 -12.26 7.54 6.23
N ASP A 77 -12.44 8.85 6.08
CA ASP A 77 -13.66 9.55 6.56
C ASP A 77 -14.98 9.03 5.97
N LYS A 78 -14.92 8.30 4.83
CA LYS A 78 -16.09 7.79 4.10
C LYS A 78 -16.09 6.27 3.91
N GLY A 79 -15.19 5.56 4.59
CA GLY A 79 -15.04 4.12 4.40
C GLY A 79 -13.69 3.58 4.87
N VAL A 80 -13.29 2.44 4.34
CA VAL A 80 -12.07 1.74 4.72
C VAL A 80 -11.25 1.44 3.48
N VAL A 81 -9.95 1.70 3.55
CA VAL A 81 -9.00 1.31 2.50
C VAL A 81 -8.38 -0.02 2.89
N VAL A 82 -8.50 -0.98 1.99
CA VAL A 82 -8.11 -2.36 2.19
C VAL A 82 -7.17 -2.78 1.07
N ASP A 83 -6.11 -3.49 1.40
CA ASP A 83 -5.20 -4.11 0.45
C ASP A 83 -5.81 -5.44 0.03
N VAL A 84 -6.12 -5.57 -1.25
CA VAL A 84 -6.72 -6.79 -1.83
C VAL A 84 -5.66 -7.77 -2.35
N GLY A 85 -4.37 -7.42 -2.22
CA GLY A 85 -3.26 -8.17 -2.77
C GLY A 85 -2.85 -7.70 -4.17
N ASN A 86 -1.71 -8.21 -4.65
CA ASN A 86 -1.10 -7.81 -5.93
C ASN A 86 -0.84 -6.29 -6.04
N ASP A 87 -0.42 -5.68 -4.94
CA ASP A 87 -0.17 -4.25 -4.84
C ASP A 87 -1.39 -3.41 -5.22
N ILE A 88 -2.62 -3.86 -4.97
CA ILE A 88 -3.83 -3.12 -5.31
C ILE A 88 -4.61 -2.74 -4.06
N GLU A 89 -5.00 -1.47 -3.99
CA GLU A 89 -5.86 -0.95 -2.93
C GLU A 89 -7.32 -0.93 -3.38
N GLY A 90 -8.17 -1.45 -2.51
CA GLY A 90 -9.61 -1.41 -2.59
C GLY A 90 -10.21 -0.37 -1.64
N PHE A 91 -11.35 0.17 -2.02
CA PHE A 91 -12.14 1.07 -1.20
C PHE A 91 -13.48 0.42 -0.84
N VAL A 92 -13.71 0.26 0.45
CA VAL A 92 -14.99 -0.17 0.99
C VAL A 92 -15.72 1.05 1.54
N PRO A 93 -16.80 1.54 0.91
CA PRO A 93 -17.57 2.65 1.45
C PRO A 93 -18.28 2.24 2.74
N GLN A 94 -18.46 3.18 3.67
CA GLN A 94 -19.12 2.93 4.96
C GLN A 94 -20.50 2.27 4.82
N ASN A 95 -21.29 2.67 3.81
CA ASN A 95 -22.61 2.10 3.55
C ASN A 95 -22.60 0.64 3.09
N GLN A 96 -21.45 0.12 2.64
CA GLN A 96 -21.26 -1.26 2.23
C GLN A 96 -20.60 -2.11 3.32
N ILE A 97 -20.50 -1.56 4.54
CA ILE A 97 -19.99 -2.25 5.72
C ILE A 97 -21.18 -2.51 6.63
N ASN A 98 -21.56 -3.78 6.76
CA ASN A 98 -22.63 -4.18 7.64
C ASN A 98 -22.13 -4.21 9.09
N VAL A 99 -22.09 -3.05 9.74
CA VAL A 99 -21.79 -2.96 11.17
C VAL A 99 -22.96 -3.53 11.99
N PRO A 100 -22.71 -4.43 12.95
CA PRO A 100 -23.78 -4.91 13.82
C PRO A 100 -24.32 -3.74 14.65
N LEU A 101 -25.65 -3.71 14.84
CA LEU A 101 -26.42 -2.61 15.48
C LEU A 101 -25.92 -2.19 16.87
N GLN A 102 -25.04 -2.98 17.48
CA GLN A 102 -24.41 -2.71 18.77
C GLN A 102 -23.25 -1.70 18.70
N TYR A 103 -22.76 -1.36 17.51
CA TYR A 103 -21.70 -0.37 17.30
C TYR A 103 -22.21 0.77 16.40
N THR A 104 -21.80 2.00 16.73
CA THR A 104 -22.20 3.20 15.96
C THR A 104 -21.11 3.63 14.97
N GLU A 105 -19.85 3.25 15.25
CA GLU A 105 -18.67 3.70 14.49
C GLU A 105 -17.90 2.50 13.93
N LEU A 106 -17.23 2.69 12.78
CA LEU A 106 -16.46 1.62 12.12
C LEU A 106 -15.18 1.30 12.87
N ASP A 107 -14.58 2.32 13.47
CA ASP A 107 -13.32 2.31 14.22
C ASP A 107 -13.39 1.43 15.49
N GLU A 108 -14.60 1.06 15.92
CA GLU A 108 -14.85 0.13 17.03
C GLU A 108 -14.80 -1.34 16.58
N VAL A 109 -15.05 -1.60 15.30
CA VAL A 109 -15.22 -2.95 14.73
C VAL A 109 -14.05 -3.33 13.82
N ILE A 110 -13.44 -2.36 13.14
CA ILE A 110 -12.41 -2.52 12.13
C ILE A 110 -11.20 -1.66 12.50
N TRP A 111 -10.02 -2.27 12.55
CA TRP A 111 -8.75 -1.57 12.76
C TRP A 111 -7.70 -1.94 11.70
N GLU A 112 -6.65 -1.14 11.61
CA GLU A 112 -5.54 -1.36 10.69
C GLU A 112 -4.91 -2.73 10.92
N GLY A 113 -4.77 -3.48 9.83
CA GLY A 113 -4.19 -4.82 9.82
C GLY A 113 -5.16 -5.97 10.03
N MET A 114 -6.46 -5.71 10.25
CA MET A 114 -7.49 -6.74 10.24
C MET A 114 -7.71 -7.29 8.82
N THR A 115 -7.92 -8.60 8.68
CA THR A 115 -8.32 -9.22 7.42
C THR A 115 -9.83 -9.32 7.35
N LEU A 116 -10.42 -8.83 6.27
CA LEU A 116 -11.86 -8.84 6.01
C LEU A 116 -12.16 -9.57 4.70
N ASP A 117 -13.21 -10.37 4.70
CA ASP A 117 -13.76 -10.96 3.48
C ASP A 117 -14.69 -9.95 2.82
N MET A 118 -14.39 -9.64 1.56
CA MET A 118 -15.04 -8.60 0.80
C MET A 118 -15.36 -9.08 -0.62
N THR A 119 -16.47 -8.60 -1.15
CA THR A 119 -16.92 -8.94 -2.50
C THR A 119 -16.64 -7.77 -3.43
N VAL A 120 -16.06 -8.06 -4.59
CA VAL A 120 -15.82 -7.09 -5.66
C VAL A 120 -17.17 -6.66 -6.23
N ASN A 121 -17.55 -5.42 -6.01
CA ASN A 121 -18.78 -4.86 -6.60
C ASN A 121 -18.49 -4.22 -7.95
N GLU A 122 -17.44 -3.40 -7.99
CA GLU A 122 -17.10 -2.59 -9.16
C GLU A 122 -15.59 -2.41 -9.27
N VAL A 123 -15.06 -2.44 -10.49
CA VAL A 123 -13.63 -2.28 -10.78
C VAL A 123 -13.50 -1.19 -11.84
N ASP A 124 -12.90 -0.06 -11.48
CA ASP A 124 -12.51 1.00 -12.43
C ASP A 124 -11.00 0.93 -12.72
N PRO A 125 -10.57 0.31 -13.82
CA PRO A 125 -9.17 0.34 -14.22
C PRO A 125 -8.69 1.76 -14.58
N ILE A 126 -9.59 2.61 -15.09
CA ILE A 126 -9.27 3.98 -15.52
C ILE A 126 -8.88 4.85 -14.32
N HIS A 127 -9.67 4.77 -13.24
CA HIS A 127 -9.45 5.55 -12.03
C HIS A 127 -8.61 4.83 -11.00
N ARG A 128 -8.16 3.61 -11.30
CA ARG A 128 -7.39 2.77 -10.38
C ARG A 128 -8.11 2.61 -9.04
N ARG A 129 -9.39 2.24 -9.09
CA ARG A 129 -10.21 2.00 -7.90
C ARG A 129 -10.95 0.68 -8.02
N ILE A 130 -11.08 -0.02 -6.89
CA ILE A 130 -11.99 -1.16 -6.76
C ILE A 130 -12.95 -0.83 -5.63
N VAL A 131 -14.24 -0.91 -5.92
CA VAL A 131 -15.30 -0.75 -4.93
C VAL A 131 -15.67 -2.13 -4.43
N LEU A 132 -15.56 -2.30 -3.12
CA LEU A 132 -15.75 -3.57 -2.43
C LEU A 132 -16.90 -3.45 -1.44
N SER A 133 -17.57 -4.57 -1.15
CA SER A 133 -18.57 -4.67 -0.08
C SER A 133 -18.20 -5.73 0.93
N VAL A 134 -18.41 -5.45 2.21
CA VAL A 134 -18.16 -6.41 3.29
C VAL A 134 -19.49 -7.07 3.65
N HIS A 135 -19.66 -8.32 3.24
CA HIS A 135 -20.88 -9.09 3.53
C HIS A 135 -20.81 -9.82 4.88
N ASN A 136 -19.61 -10.15 5.37
CA ASN A 136 -19.44 -10.90 6.61
C ASN A 136 -18.25 -10.37 7.40
N ILE A 137 -18.49 -9.93 8.64
CA ILE A 137 -17.43 -9.60 9.60
C ILE A 137 -17.21 -10.87 10.44
N PRO A 138 -16.02 -11.50 10.43
CA PRO A 138 -15.77 -12.67 11.26
C PRO A 138 -16.00 -12.31 12.73
N GLY A 139 -16.86 -13.06 13.41
CA GLY A 139 -17.23 -12.83 14.81
C GLY A 139 -16.11 -13.16 15.81
N ASP A 140 -15.07 -13.86 15.36
CA ASP A 140 -13.83 -14.10 16.12
C ASP A 140 -12.91 -12.90 15.89
N GLN A 141 -13.23 -11.80 16.56
CA GLN A 141 -12.42 -10.60 16.54
C GLN A 141 -11.19 -10.83 17.43
N PRO A 142 -9.96 -10.69 16.90
CA PRO A 142 -8.80 -10.55 17.77
C PRO A 142 -9.04 -9.37 18.72
N PRO A 143 -8.61 -9.42 19.99
CA PRO A 143 -8.78 -8.29 20.89
C PRO A 143 -8.13 -7.04 20.27
N LYS A 144 -8.84 -5.91 20.35
CA LYS A 144 -8.36 -4.60 19.90
C LYS A 144 -6.91 -4.42 20.36
N PRO A 145 -5.96 -4.12 19.47
CA PRO A 145 -4.60 -3.81 19.90
C PRO A 145 -4.70 -2.64 20.88
N GLU A 146 -4.16 -2.84 22.09
CA GLU A 146 -4.06 -1.77 23.06
C GLU A 146 -3.37 -0.58 22.39
N PRO A 147 -3.83 0.66 22.63
CA PRO A 147 -3.14 1.82 22.10
C PRO A 147 -1.70 1.74 22.59
N LYS A 148 -0.75 1.61 21.65
CA LYS A 148 0.67 1.74 21.98
C LYS A 148 0.81 3.08 22.73
N PRO A 149 1.45 3.11 23.91
CA PRO A 149 1.69 4.38 24.57
C PRO A 149 2.43 5.28 23.59
N GLU A 150 1.81 6.42 23.28
CA GLU A 150 2.37 7.50 22.48
C GLU A 150 3.60 8.02 23.23
N GLY A 151 4.79 7.53 22.84
CA GLY A 151 6.03 7.84 23.55
C GLY A 151 7.22 6.90 23.31
N ALA A 152 7.20 6.05 22.27
CA ALA A 152 8.41 5.39 21.82
C ALA A 152 9.00 6.22 20.68
N GLU A 153 9.86 7.18 21.03
CA GLU A 153 10.84 7.73 20.11
C GLU A 153 11.54 6.54 19.42
N PRO A 154 11.77 6.56 18.10
CA PRO A 154 12.57 5.51 17.48
C PRO A 154 13.96 5.59 18.11
N GLU A 155 14.36 4.58 18.87
CA GLU A 155 15.75 4.35 19.22
C GLU A 155 16.51 4.23 17.90
N VAL A 156 17.21 5.30 17.55
CA VAL A 156 18.13 5.32 16.42
C VAL A 156 19.26 4.38 16.82
N GLU A 157 19.26 3.16 16.29
CA GLU A 157 20.43 2.29 16.32
C GLU A 157 21.53 2.99 15.51
N VAL A 158 22.36 3.76 16.20
CA VAL A 158 23.59 4.30 15.63
C VAL A 158 24.54 3.12 15.50
N ALA A 159 24.56 2.50 14.32
CA ALA A 159 25.64 1.61 13.93
C ALA A 159 26.93 2.44 13.88
N VAL A 160 27.70 2.38 14.97
CA VAL A 160 29.09 2.85 15.00
C VAL A 160 29.88 1.92 14.09
N ALA A 161 30.21 2.42 12.90
CA ALA A 161 31.28 1.84 12.10
C ALA A 161 32.58 2.12 12.86
N GLU A 162 33.14 1.09 13.48
CA GLU A 162 34.50 1.11 14.00
C GLU A 162 35.44 1.13 12.78
N GLU A 163 36.10 2.27 12.59
CA GLU A 163 37.14 2.44 11.59
C GLU A 163 38.32 1.52 11.92
N ALA A 164 38.77 0.77 10.92
CA ALA A 164 40.00 0.01 10.96
C ALA A 164 41.17 1.00 11.00
N ASP A 165 41.89 1.04 12.12
CA ASP A 165 43.22 1.62 12.18
C ASP A 165 44.25 0.51 11.90
N ASP A 166 45.12 0.86 10.97
CA ASP A 166 46.20 0.12 10.34
C ASP A 166 47.44 0.22 11.25
N GLU A 167 48.00 -0.92 11.70
CA GLU A 167 49.45 -1.04 11.98
C GLU A 167 49.94 -2.50 11.93
#